data_AF-A0AAP0IZG6-F1
#
_entry.id   AF-A0AAP0IZG6-F1
#
_cell.length_a   1.000
_cell.length_b   1.000
_cell.length_c   1.000
_cell.angle_alpha   90.00
_cell.angle_beta   90.00
_cell.angle_gamma   90.00
#
_symmetry.space_group_name_H-M   'P 1'
#
loop_
_entity.id
_entity.type
_entity.pdbx_description
1 polymer ?
#
loop_
_entity_poly.entity_id
_entity_poly.type
_entity_poly.pdbx_seq_one_letter_code
_entity_poly.pdbx_strand_id
1 'polypeptide(L)'
;MCLKVFSWREKWTIKRADHHSSSGAGNVLYTTKNSYAFQCLPHLDVFWTSNSDKNARDFHAVSNCMGDTFEVYKGDAKIAEMNYRLHI
;
A
#
# COMPACT_ATOMS: atom_id res chain seq x y z
N MET A 1 -22.79 -8.56 -2.53
CA MET A 1 -22.43 -7.14 -2.41
C MET A 1 -21.25 -7.05 -1.47
N CYS A 2 -20.05 -6.71 -1.97
CA CYS A 2 -18.88 -6.53 -1.11
C CYS A 2 -18.99 -5.19 -0.35
N LEU A 3 -19.02 -5.26 0.98
CA LEU A 3 -19.17 -4.10 1.85
C LEU A 3 -17.93 -3.19 1.75
N LYS A 4 -18.19 -1.91 1.50
CA LYS A 4 -17.24 -0.88 1.13
C LYS A 4 -16.74 -0.15 2.39
N VAL A 5 -15.53 -0.46 2.86
CA VAL A 5 -14.86 0.40 3.84
C VAL A 5 -14.20 1.55 3.07
N PHE A 6 -14.89 2.69 2.99
CA PHE A 6 -14.28 3.92 2.50
C PHE A 6 -13.25 4.41 3.53
N SER A 7 -11.98 4.10 3.34
CA SER A 7 -10.91 4.87 4.00
C SER A 7 -10.87 6.24 3.34
N TRP A 8 -11.29 7.29 4.06
CA TRP A 8 -11.21 8.68 3.59
C TRP A 8 -9.77 9.19 3.45
N ARG A 9 -8.80 8.46 4.01
CA ARG A 9 -7.37 8.76 3.85
C ARG A 9 -6.84 8.01 2.63
N GLU A 10 -6.64 8.77 1.56
CA GLU A 10 -6.09 8.28 0.29
C GLU A 10 -4.57 8.09 0.32
N LYS A 11 -3.89 8.62 1.33
CA LYS A 11 -2.43 8.63 1.44
C LYS A 11 -1.95 8.42 2.87
N TRP A 12 -0.94 7.57 3.02
CA TRP A 12 -0.26 7.34 4.30
C TRP A 12 1.23 7.59 4.14
N THR A 13 1.84 8.16 5.18
CA THR A 13 3.28 8.43 5.22
C THR A 13 3.87 7.64 6.38
N ILE A 14 4.77 6.72 6.09
CA ILE A 14 5.40 5.86 7.08
C ILE A 14 6.74 6.48 7.44
N LYS A 15 6.95 6.70 8.74
CA LYS A 15 8.19 7.29 9.27
C LYS A 15 8.92 6.27 10.13
N ARG A 16 10.25 6.37 10.17
CA ARG A 16 11.05 5.63 11.15
C ARG A 16 10.65 6.08 12.55
N ALA A 17 10.48 5.14 13.48
CA ALA A 17 10.29 5.47 14.88
C ALA A 17 11.64 5.94 15.44
N ASP A 18 11.90 7.23 15.41
CA ASP A 18 13.04 7.83 16.09
C ASP A 18 12.63 8.31 17.50
N HIS A 19 13.50 8.04 18.47
CA HIS A 19 13.27 8.28 19.90
C HIS A 19 13.24 9.78 20.30
N HIS A 20 13.22 10.69 19.33
CA HIS A 20 13.19 12.12 19.59
C HIS A 20 12.63 12.90 18.39
N SER A 21 11.33 13.15 18.41
CA SER A 21 10.62 14.30 17.81
C SER A 21 11.30 15.01 16.63
N SER A 22 11.58 14.33 15.52
CA SER A 22 11.89 15.01 14.27
C SER A 22 10.71 14.86 13.31
N SER A 23 9.92 15.94 13.22
CA SER A 23 8.84 16.08 12.24
C SER A 23 9.37 16.31 10.81
N GLY A 24 10.70 16.30 10.61
CA GLY A 24 11.37 16.57 9.35
C GLY A 24 11.20 15.47 8.30
N ALA A 25 11.28 15.87 7.02
CA ALA A 25 11.17 14.99 5.86
C ALA A 25 12.22 13.85 5.83
N GLY A 26 13.33 13.99 6.57
CA GLY A 26 14.40 13.00 6.67
C GLY A 26 14.02 11.69 7.37
N ASN A 27 12.87 11.64 8.06
CA ASN A 27 12.41 10.45 8.76
C ASN A 27 11.38 9.63 7.99
N VAL A 28 10.95 10.09 6.80
CA VAL A 28 9.97 9.37 5.99
C VAL A 28 10.67 8.21 5.28
N LEU A 29 10.13 7.00 5.46
CA LEU A 29 10.62 5.78 4.80
C LEU A 29 9.93 5.58 3.46
N TYR A 30 8.61 5.64 3.43
CA TYR A 30 7.82 5.51 2.22
C TYR A 30 6.44 6.14 2.37
N THR A 31 5.83 6.46 1.24
CA THR A 31 4.44 6.92 1.14
C THR A 31 3.63 5.84 0.45
N THR A 32 2.41 5.62 0.91
CA THR A 32 1.44 4.78 0.20
C THR A 32 0.27 5.62 -0.28
N LYS A 33 -0.25 5.29 -1.46
CA LYS A 33 -1.44 5.93 -2.04
C LYS A 33 -2.42 4.86 -2.49
N ASN A 34 -3.70 5.06 -2.19
CA ASN A 34 -4.77 4.24 -2.75
C ASN A 34 -5.08 4.72 -4.17
N SER A 35 -4.92 3.84 -5.16
CA SER A 35 -5.03 4.23 -6.57
C SER A 35 -6.41 3.96 -7.16
N TYR A 36 -7.25 3.16 -6.50
CA TYR A 36 -8.61 2.86 -6.97
C TYR A 36 -9.62 2.80 -5.81
N ALA A 37 -10.35 3.91 -5.59
CA ALA A 37 -11.44 3.97 -4.60
C ALA A 37 -12.78 3.39 -5.09
N PHE A 38 -12.91 3.14 -6.40
CA PHE A 38 -14.17 2.75 -7.06
C PHE A 38 -14.32 1.26 -7.37
N GLN A 39 -13.24 0.48 -7.36
CA GLN A 39 -13.28 -0.95 -7.67
C GLN A 39 -13.23 -1.77 -6.38
N CYS A 40 -13.88 -2.94 -6.36
CA CYS A 40 -13.82 -3.88 -5.22
C CYS A 40 -12.40 -4.43 -4.94
N LEU A 41 -11.39 -3.93 -5.65
CA LEU A 41 -10.00 -4.35 -5.60
C LEU A 41 -9.21 -3.25 -4.90
N PRO A 42 -8.86 -3.39 -3.62
CA PRO A 42 -7.92 -2.50 -2.99
C PRO A 42 -6.59 -2.55 -3.75
N HIS A 43 -6.10 -1.40 -4.19
CA HIS A 43 -4.83 -1.25 -4.88
C HIS A 43 -4.02 -0.13 -4.23
N LEU A 44 -2.88 -0.49 -3.67
CA LEU A 44 -2.02 0.41 -2.92
C LEU A 44 -0.66 0.52 -3.62
N ASP A 45 -0.31 1.71 -4.07
CA ASP A 45 1.02 1.99 -4.59
C ASP A 45 1.93 2.52 -3.48
N VAL A 46 3.17 2.04 -3.45
CA VAL A 46 4.20 2.41 -2.48
C VAL A 46 5.34 3.13 -3.19
N PHE A 47 5.75 4.26 -2.63
CA PHE A 47 6.78 5.13 -3.16
C PHE A 47 7.85 5.40 -2.09
N TRP A 48 9.11 5.11 -2.41
CA TRP A 48 10.26 5.43 -1.58
C TRP A 48 10.59 6.92 -1.64
N THR A 49 11.19 7.43 -0.57
CA THR A 49 11.58 8.84 -0.50
C THR A 49 12.77 9.20 -1.36
N SER A 50 13.63 8.22 -1.66
CA SER A 50 14.75 8.35 -2.59
C SER A 50 14.32 8.31 -4.06
N ASN A 51 13.05 7.98 -4.34
CA ASN A 51 12.56 7.89 -5.70
C ASN A 51 12.24 9.29 -6.23
N SER A 52 13.08 9.77 -7.14
CA SER A 52 12.91 11.06 -7.81
C SER A 52 11.82 11.02 -8.88
N ASP A 53 11.45 9.84 -9.37
CA ASP A 53 10.37 9.65 -10.32
C ASP A 53 9.05 9.38 -9.57
N LYS A 54 8.27 10.45 -9.40
CA LYS A 54 6.99 10.40 -8.69
C LYS A 54 5.91 9.56 -9.39
N ASN A 55 6.15 9.11 -10.63
CA ASN A 55 5.22 8.29 -11.40
C ASN A 55 5.61 6.81 -11.42
N ALA A 56 6.85 6.47 -11.06
CA ALA A 56 7.31 5.10 -10.94
C ALA A 56 7.07 4.60 -9.51
N ARG A 57 6.07 3.74 -9.32
CA ARG A 57 5.83 3.04 -8.05
C ARG A 57 6.94 2.02 -7.78
N ASP A 58 7.45 1.99 -6.55
CA ASP A 58 8.46 1.01 -6.12
C ASP A 58 7.83 -0.36 -5.85
N PHE A 59 6.64 -0.34 -5.26
CA PHE A 59 5.81 -1.54 -5.06
C PHE A 59 4.35 -1.24 -5.31
N HIS A 60 3.59 -2.28 -5.62
CA HIS A 60 2.13 -2.22 -5.56
C HIS A 60 1.56 -3.43 -4.86
N ALA A 61 0.54 -3.21 -4.05
CA ALA A 61 -0.24 -4.26 -3.43
C ALA A 61 -1.63 -4.29 -4.05
N VAL A 62 -2.07 -5.48 -4.43
CA VAL A 62 -3.41 -5.73 -4.97
C VAL A 62 -4.10 -6.76 -4.12
N SER A 63 -5.42 -6.64 -4.05
CA SER A 63 -6.28 -7.68 -3.52
C SER A 63 -7.30 -8.04 -4.56
N ASN A 64 -7.73 -9.30 -4.54
CA ASN A 64 -8.90 -9.70 -5.29
C ASN A 64 -10.19 -9.13 -4.64
N CYS A 65 -11.32 -9.28 -5.32
CA CYS A 65 -12.57 -8.60 -4.96
C CYS A 65 -13.25 -9.17 -3.71
N MET A 66 -12.88 -10.40 -3.34
CA MET A 66 -13.39 -11.08 -2.15
C MET A 66 -12.46 -10.88 -0.94
N GLY A 67 -11.27 -10.30 -1.12
CA GLY A 67 -10.33 -10.00 -0.04
C GLY A 67 -9.66 -11.25 0.54
N ASP A 68 -9.77 -12.39 -0.11
CA ASP A 68 -9.16 -13.66 0.29
C ASP A 68 -7.69 -13.74 -0.11
N THR A 69 -7.26 -12.96 -1.09
CA THR A 69 -5.84 -12.90 -1.50
C THR A 69 -5.33 -11.48 -1.54
N PHE A 70 -4.21 -11.22 -0.88
CA PHE A 70 -3.44 -9.97 -1.00
C PHE A 70 -2.07 -10.30 -1.57
N GLU A 71 -1.69 -9.65 -2.64
CA GLU A 71 -0.40 -9.86 -3.32
C GLU A 71 0.37 -8.55 -3.37
N VAL A 72 1.69 -8.62 -3.21
CA VAL A 72 2.60 -7.48 -3.28
C VAL A 72 3.62 -7.73 -4.37
N TYR A 73 3.82 -6.73 -5.21
CA TYR A 73 4.67 -6.77 -6.39
C TYR A 73 5.74 -5.68 -6.35
N LYS A 74 6.91 -5.99 -6.91
CA LYS A 74 7.97 -5.04 -7.25
C LYS A 74 8.15 -5.05 -8.77
N GLY A 75 7.72 -3.98 -9.45
CA GLY A 75 7.49 -4.06 -10.89
C GLY A 75 6.47 -5.16 -11.18
N ASP A 76 6.80 -6.11 -12.05
CA ASP A 76 5.92 -7.27 -12.38
C ASP A 76 6.22 -8.52 -11.53
N ALA A 77 7.24 -8.47 -10.67
CA ALA A 77 7.63 -9.62 -9.85
C ALA A 77 6.83 -9.66 -8.54
N LYS A 78 6.10 -10.75 -8.28
CA LYS A 78 5.44 -11.00 -6.99
C LYS A 78 6.49 -11.27 -5.92
N ILE A 79 6.44 -10.52 -4.81
CA ILE A 79 7.41 -10.60 -3.71
C ILE A 79 6.79 -11.06 -2.38
N ALA A 80 5.48 -10.92 -2.23
CA ALA A 80 4.76 -11.43 -1.08
C ALA A 80 3.31 -11.75 -1.47
N GLU A 81 2.74 -12.71 -0.76
CA GLU A 81 1.36 -13.14 -0.95
C GLU A 81 0.79 -13.54 0.41
N MET A 82 -0.44 -13.11 0.67
CA MET A 82 -1.23 -13.51 1.82
C MET A 82 -2.52 -14.13 1.34
N ASN A 83 -2.77 -15.37 1.76
CA ASN A 83 -3.97 -16.13 1.44
C ASN A 83 -4.77 -16.36 2.72
N TYR A 84 -5.97 -15.81 2.80
CA TYR A 84 -6.94 -16.16 3.82
C TYR A 84 -7.61 -17.48 3.43
N ARG A 85 -7.11 -18.59 3.99
CA ARG A 85 -7.88 -19.84 4.00
C ARG A 85 -8.96 -19.72 5.07
N LEU A 86 -10.19 -19.44 4.66
CA LEU A 86 -11.36 -19.71 5.49
C LEU A 86 -11.43 -21.22 5.69
N HIS A 87 -11.00 -21.70 6.86
CA HIS A 87 -11.31 -23.05 7.30
C HIS A 87 -12.81 -23.09 7.62
N ILE A 88 -13.61 -23.55 6.65
CA ILE A 88 -15.01 -23.95 6.83
C ILE A 88 -15.03 -25.41 7.27
#